data_AF-A0A3M2YUP1-F1
#
_entry.id   AF-A0A3M2YUP1-F1
#
_cell.length_a   1.000
_cell.length_b   1.000
_cell.length_c   1.000
_cell.angle_alpha   90.00
_cell.angle_beta   90.00
_cell.angle_gamma   90.00
#
_symmetry.space_group_name_H-M   'P 1'
#
loop_
_entity.id
_entity.type
_entity.pdbx_description
1 polymer ?
#
loop_
_entity_poly.entity_id
_entity_poly.type
_entity_poly.pdbx_seq_one_letter_code
_entity_poly.pdbx_strand_id
1 'polypeptide(L)' 'KIEVQYFARYRETLGIDSESVEGEFVTLEVLRQHLLQRGEAWQVLAEQNLM' A
#
# COMPACT_ATOMS: atom_id res chain seq x y z
N LYS A 1 14.24 2.22 5.03
CA LYS A 1 12.97 2.24 5.80
C LYS A 1 12.18 3.47 5.38
N ILE A 2 10.96 3.29 4.89
CA ILE A 2 10.05 4.36 4.53
C ILE A 2 8.76 4.22 5.34
N GLU A 3 8.07 5.33 5.55
CA GLU A 3 6.76 5.34 6.17
C GLU A 3 5.69 5.49 5.10
N VAL A 4 4.77 4.54 5.05
CA VAL A 4 3.63 4.55 4.13
C VAL A 4 2.40 4.90 4.93
N GLN A 5 1.73 5.98 4.56
CA GLN A 5 0.52 6.46 5.20
C GLN A 5 -0.68 6.17 4.28
N TYR A 6 -1.73 5.57 4.83
CA TYR A 6 -2.93 5.19 4.12
C TYR A 6 -4.08 6.14 4.47
N PHE A 7 -4.79 6.61 3.44
CA PHE A 7 -5.87 7.59 3.61
C PHE A 7 -7.22 7.04 3.10
N ALA A 8 -8.31 7.59 3.64
CA ALA A 8 -9.68 7.29 3.22
C ALA A 8 -10.00 5.78 3.26
N ARG A 9 -10.53 5.22 2.16
CA ARG A 9 -10.93 3.81 2.05
C ARG A 9 -9.77 2.84 2.28
N TYR A 10 -8.53 3.25 2.02
CA TYR A 10 -7.35 2.40 2.19
C TYR A 10 -7.16 1.97 3.65
N ARG A 11 -7.23 2.91 4.61
CA ARG A 11 -7.13 2.58 6.05
C ARG A 11 -8.33 1.81 6.57
N GLU A 12 -9.51 1.98 5.99
CA GLU A 12 -10.70 1.21 6.36
C GLU A 12 -10.62 -0.24 5.87
N THR A 13 -10.03 -0.44 4.69
CA THR A 13 -9.84 -1.77 4.09
C THR A 13 -8.67 -2.52 4.71
N LEU A 14 -7.56 -1.82 4.95
CA LEU A 14 -6.33 -2.39 5.52
C LEU A 14 -6.36 -2.45 7.05
N GLY A 15 -7.25 -1.68 7.70
CA GLY A 15 -7.33 -1.58 9.16
C GLY A 15 -6.14 -0.86 9.83
N ILE A 16 -5.26 -0.25 9.02
CA ILE A 16 -4.05 0.44 9.48
C ILE A 16 -4.00 1.85 8.89
N ASP A 17 -3.57 2.81 9.71
CA ASP A 17 -3.42 4.21 9.29
C ASP A 17 -2.06 4.44 8.63
N SER A 18 -1.02 3.77 9.13
CA SER A 18 0.33 3.83 8.57
C SER A 18 1.14 2.58 8.90
N GLU A 19 2.18 2.33 8.10
CA GLU A 19 3.17 1.30 8.39
C GLU A 19 4.58 1.72 8.00
N SER A 20 5.55 1.11 8.67
CA SER A 20 6.95 1.19 8.29
C SER A 20 7.30 0.05 7.34
N VAL A 21 7.65 0.36 6.10
CA VAL A 21 8.13 -0.63 5.14
C VAL A 21 9.64 -0.54 5.03
N GLU A 22 10.30 -1.67 5.29
CA GLU A 22 11.75 -1.81 5.17
C GLU A 22 12.10 -2.42 3.81
N GLY A 23 12.76 -1.64 2.97
CA GLY A 23 13.19 -2.04 1.63
C GLY A 23 13.79 -0.87 0.85
N GLU A 24 14.48 -1.18 -0.23
CA GLU A 24 14.93 -0.21 -1.24
C GLU A 24 13.84 -0.05 -2.30
N PHE A 25 12.94 0.90 -2.08
CA PHE A 25 11.91 1.26 -3.05
C PHE A 25 12.39 2.47 -3.85
N VAL A 26 12.89 2.23 -5.06
CA VAL A 26 13.39 3.30 -5.95
C VAL A 26 12.23 4.09 -6.55
N THR A 27 11.06 3.46 -6.73
CA THR A 27 9.86 4.10 -7.26
C THR A 27 8.61 3.69 -6.50
N LEU A 28 7.58 4.54 -6.59
CA LEU A 28 6.25 4.27 -6.01
C LEU A 28 5.64 2.97 -6.55
N GLU A 29 5.91 2.65 -7.82
CA GLU A 29 5.45 1.41 -8.44
C GLU A 29 6.07 0.18 -7.79
N VAL A 30 7.38 0.20 -7.49
CA VAL A 30 8.05 -0.90 -6.80
C VAL A 30 7.50 -1.10 -5.39
N LEU A 31 7.22 -0.02 -4.67
CA LEU A 31 6.54 -0.08 -3.37
C LEU A 31 5.13 -0.69 -3.49
N ARG A 32 4.35 -0.23 -4.47
CA ARG A 32 2.99 -0.73 -4.72
C ARG A 32 3.01 -2.21 -5.05
N GLN A 33 3.91 -2.66 -5.92
CA GLN A 33 4.09 -4.07 -6.27
C GLN A 33 4.46 -4.90 -5.03
N HIS A 34 5.40 -4.40 -4.21
CA HIS A 34 5.81 -5.08 -2.99
C HIS A 34 4.68 -5.24 -1.97
N LEU A 35 3.86 -4.20 -1.80
CA LEU A 35 2.65 -4.27 -0.97
C LEU A 35 1.61 -5.24 -1.57
N LEU A 36 1.42 -5.20 -2.89
CA LEU A 36 0.51 -6.12 -3.59
C LEU A 36 0.91 -7.59 -3.52
N GLN A 37 2.21 -7.89 -3.47
CA GLN A 37 2.71 -9.26 -3.29
C GLN A 37 2.26 -9.89 -1.96
N ARG A 38 1.89 -9.10 -0.95
CA ARG A 38 1.34 -9.62 0.31
C ARG A 38 -0.06 -10.23 0.16
N GLY A 39 -0.76 -9.97 -0.95
CA GLY A 39 -2.10 -10.51 -1.20
C GLY A 39 -3.18 -9.92 -0.29
N GLU A 40 -4.42 -10.40 -0.43
CA GLU A 40 -5.54 -10.07 0.47
C GLU A 40 -5.98 -8.59 0.42
N ALA A 41 -6.02 -7.90 1.57
CA ALA A 41 -6.47 -6.52 1.69
C ALA A 41 -5.61 -5.55 0.87
N TRP A 42 -4.37 -5.93 0.52
CA TRP A 42 -3.47 -5.16 -0.31
C TRP A 42 -3.91 -5.03 -1.77
N GLN A 43 -4.80 -5.89 -2.25
CA GLN A 43 -5.37 -5.83 -3.61
C GLN A 43 -6.10 -4.51 -3.88
N VAL A 44 -6.57 -3.81 -2.84
CA VAL A 44 -7.14 -2.45 -2.96
C VAL A 44 -6.15 -1.46 -3.57
N LEU A 45 -4.84 -1.66 -3.34
CA LEU A 45 -3.81 -0.82 -3.95
C LEU A 45 -3.73 -1.07 -5.45
N ALA A 46 -4.15 -2.22 -6.00
CA ALA A 46 -4.16 -2.49 -7.43
C ALA A 46 -5.43 -1.96 -8.12
N GLU A 47 -6.46 -1.59 -7.36
CA GLU A 47 -7.69 -1.00 -7.90
C GLU A 47 -7.37 0.40 -8.47
N GLN A 48 -7.02 0.46 -9.77
CA GLN A 48 -6.78 1.70 -10.53
C GLN A 48 -8.05 2.49 -10.85
N ASN A 49 -9.20 2.10 -10.32
CA ASN A 49 -10.48 2.77 -10.57
C ASN A 49 -11.08 3.27 -9.25
N LEU A 50 -10.58 4.41 -8.78
CA LEU A 50 -11.43 5.35 -8.06
C LEU A 50 -11.93 6.34 -9.13
N MET A 51 -13.18 6.17 -9.57
CA MET A 51 -13.94 7.27 -10.18
C MET A 51 -14.17 8.38 -9.16
#